data_AF-A0A1F2X9S5-F1
#
_entry.id   AF-A0A1F2X9S5-F1
#
_cell.length_a   1.000
_cell.length_b   1.000
_cell.length_c   1.000
_cell.angle_alpha   90.00
_cell.angle_beta   90.00
_cell.angle_gamma   90.00
#
_symmetry.space_group_name_H-M   'P 1'
#
loop_
_entity.id
_entity.type
_entity.pdbx_description
1 polymer ?
#
loop_
_entity_poly.entity_id
_entity_poly.type
_entity_poly.pdbx_seq_one_letter_code
_entity_poly.pdbx_strand_id
1 'polypeptide(L)'
;MDPETAARAAVAEHDLVGLASNHLTTEVAVHLPFEVLVAFKSALKRFFSARPWNDEDAAKLSDIVTPHLAVGWWEHDLGHGLMLAHGIRDGRYRIAVIGSSTRRATVFDRAFDGPVIPEQTPHPRKVKFNVGGAAAPGVWHRRGEEIDDPRVATLMEDLDVTDVMVAGDFVTVGLQRAAAWEDRLDEVLATVTELFWSGAGSTEPARTREELLDEAGHLASGPARAEDLHLMDPDHPDHRTLLVEALGSDDPRRRRAAVVTLALSGEVEVAKAALVTGYRDRSRIVRRAAVDAAADLESEDYRPLFEQALDDDDAWTRWRAVRAIAEIGIGPSRDRLVLSAADEDFRVRFEAAATFRRER
;
A
#
# COMPACT_ATOMS: atom_id res chain seq x y z
N MET A 1 -35.73 10.96 10.27
CA MET A 1 -34.81 10.68 11.40
C MET A 1 -33.87 11.86 11.47
N ASP A 2 -33.62 12.42 12.64
CA ASP A 2 -32.61 13.47 12.80
C ASP A 2 -31.24 12.93 12.33
N PRO A 3 -30.46 13.66 11.51
CA PRO A 3 -29.20 13.17 10.94
C PRO A 3 -28.21 12.64 11.98
N GLU A 4 -28.15 13.27 13.15
CA GLU A 4 -27.29 12.84 14.25
C GLU A 4 -27.78 11.53 14.87
N THR A 5 -29.09 11.38 15.03
CA THR A 5 -29.70 10.11 15.48
C THR A 5 -29.44 8.97 14.49
N ALA A 6 -29.50 9.23 13.18
CA ALA A 6 -29.18 8.25 12.15
C ALA A 6 -27.68 7.86 12.17
N ALA A 7 -26.79 8.85 12.31
CA ALA A 7 -25.35 8.61 12.41
C ALA A 7 -24.98 7.79 13.66
N ARG A 8 -25.60 8.07 14.81
CA ARG A 8 -25.42 7.28 16.05
C ARG A 8 -25.93 5.85 15.92
N ALA A 9 -27.05 5.65 15.22
CA ALA A 9 -27.57 4.30 14.96
C ALA A 9 -26.61 3.51 14.05
N ALA A 10 -26.04 4.16 13.03
CA ALA A 10 -25.07 3.55 12.13
C ALA A 10 -23.79 3.09 12.83
N VAL A 11 -23.35 3.79 13.90
CA VAL A 11 -22.21 3.32 14.73
C VAL A 11 -22.50 1.95 15.36
N ALA A 12 -23.75 1.71 15.79
CA ALA A 12 -24.14 0.42 16.35
C ALA A 12 -24.37 -0.64 15.27
N GLU A 13 -24.91 -0.25 14.10
CA GLU A 13 -25.11 -1.13 12.95
C GLU A 13 -23.81 -1.68 12.38
N HIS A 14 -22.76 -0.86 12.35
CA HIS A 14 -21.43 -1.23 11.85
C HIS A 14 -20.49 -1.76 12.95
N ASP A 15 -21.00 -2.14 14.11
CA ASP A 15 -20.21 -2.67 15.25
C ASP A 15 -19.06 -1.75 15.75
N LEU A 16 -19.15 -0.44 15.50
CA LEU A 16 -18.10 0.56 15.78
C LEU A 16 -18.12 1.08 17.24
N VAL A 17 -19.07 0.64 18.06
CA VAL A 17 -19.23 1.11 19.45
C VAL A 17 -17.99 0.85 20.29
N GLY A 18 -17.30 -0.27 20.05
CA GLY A 18 -16.06 -0.62 20.73
C GLY A 18 -14.93 0.37 20.44
N LEU A 19 -14.73 0.67 19.15
CA LEU A 19 -13.73 1.63 18.67
C LEU A 19 -14.00 3.03 19.24
N ALA A 20 -15.22 3.53 19.08
CA ALA A 20 -15.64 4.83 19.61
C ALA A 20 -15.47 4.93 21.14
N SER A 21 -15.79 3.86 21.87
CA SER A 21 -15.60 3.81 23.33
C SER A 21 -14.13 3.81 23.74
N ASN A 22 -13.23 3.26 22.92
CA ASN A 22 -11.80 3.24 23.20
C ASN A 22 -11.17 4.63 23.14
N HIS A 23 -11.53 5.44 22.14
CA HIS A 23 -11.11 6.85 22.04
C HIS A 23 -11.55 7.65 23.28
N LEU A 24 -12.84 7.56 23.63
CA LEU A 24 -13.41 8.23 24.80
C LEU A 24 -12.79 7.75 26.12
N THR A 25 -12.40 6.48 26.20
CA THR A 25 -11.72 5.94 27.38
C THR A 25 -10.34 6.56 27.53
N THR A 26 -9.57 6.59 26.44
CA THR A 26 -8.19 7.07 26.42
C THR A 26 -8.09 8.58 26.68
N GLU A 27 -9.06 9.35 26.18
CA GLU A 27 -9.00 10.82 26.20
C GLU A 27 -9.80 11.46 27.33
N VAL A 28 -10.85 10.79 27.81
CA VAL A 28 -11.75 11.35 28.83
C VAL A 28 -11.71 10.52 30.10
N ALA A 29 -11.93 9.21 30.01
CA ALA A 29 -12.07 8.38 31.22
C ALA A 29 -10.79 8.32 32.07
N VAL A 30 -9.60 8.44 31.46
CA VAL A 30 -8.31 8.50 32.18
C VAL A 30 -8.23 9.70 33.15
N HIS A 31 -8.96 10.78 32.87
CA HIS A 31 -9.00 11.98 33.71
C HIS A 31 -10.14 11.98 34.74
N LEU A 32 -11.08 11.03 34.64
CA LEU A 32 -12.24 10.96 35.53
C LEU A 32 -11.91 10.18 36.81
N PRO A 33 -12.37 10.65 37.98
CA PRO A 33 -12.21 9.90 39.22
C PRO A 33 -13.13 8.66 39.24
N PHE A 34 -12.77 7.66 40.04
CA PHE A 34 -13.40 6.34 39.99
C PHE A 34 -14.90 6.37 40.28
N GLU A 35 -15.36 7.30 41.13
CA GLU A 35 -16.75 7.41 41.55
C GLU A 35 -17.70 7.80 40.42
N VAL A 36 -17.20 8.50 39.39
CA VAL A 36 -18.02 8.97 38.26
C VAL A 36 -17.91 8.10 37.01
N LEU A 37 -16.94 7.16 36.97
CA LEU A 37 -16.74 6.27 35.82
C LEU A 37 -17.96 5.42 35.47
N VAL A 38 -18.72 4.97 36.48
CA VAL A 38 -19.93 4.17 36.27
C VAL A 38 -21.02 5.01 35.60
N ALA A 39 -21.17 6.27 36.04
CA ALA A 39 -22.13 7.20 35.45
C ALA A 39 -21.72 7.58 34.01
N PHE A 40 -20.43 7.83 33.78
CA PHE A 40 -19.86 8.08 32.46
C PHE A 40 -20.12 6.92 31.49
N LYS A 41 -19.78 5.69 31.87
CA LYS A 41 -20.03 4.49 31.04
C LYS A 41 -21.53 4.30 30.76
N SER A 42 -22.39 4.59 31.72
CA SER A 42 -23.84 4.50 31.54
C SER A 42 -24.35 5.54 30.53
N ALA A 43 -23.80 6.76 30.57
CA ALA A 43 -24.11 7.81 29.60
C ALA A 43 -23.63 7.45 28.19
N LEU A 44 -22.42 6.87 28.03
CA LEU A 44 -21.93 6.41 26.73
C LEU A 44 -22.77 5.27 26.14
N LYS A 45 -23.17 4.29 26.97
CA LYS A 45 -24.09 3.22 26.54
C LYS A 45 -25.41 3.76 26.03
N ARG A 46 -25.91 4.84 26.65
CA ARG A 46 -27.12 5.52 26.19
C ARG A 46 -26.87 6.29 24.90
N PHE A 47 -25.73 7.00 24.79
CA PHE A 47 -25.33 7.73 23.59
C PHE A 47 -25.23 6.82 22.36
N PHE A 48 -24.63 5.63 22.47
CA PHE A 48 -24.54 4.69 21.35
C PHE A 48 -25.76 3.78 21.16
N SER A 49 -26.85 4.02 21.90
CA SER A 49 -28.09 3.26 21.72
C SER A 49 -28.99 3.88 20.64
N ALA A 50 -29.90 3.07 20.09
CA ALA A 50 -30.96 3.53 19.17
C ALA A 50 -31.98 4.51 19.80
N ARG A 51 -31.81 4.89 21.06
CA ARG A 51 -32.69 5.86 21.74
C ARG A 51 -32.32 7.29 21.34
N PRO A 52 -33.29 8.23 21.32
CA PRO A 52 -33.00 9.64 21.14
C PRO A 52 -31.99 10.13 22.18
N TRP A 53 -31.05 10.96 21.74
CA TRP A 53 -30.16 11.71 22.62
C TRP A 53 -30.68 13.12 22.69
N ASN A 54 -31.00 13.57 23.89
CA ASN A 54 -31.61 14.88 24.11
C ASN A 54 -30.71 15.77 24.97
N ASP A 55 -31.10 17.04 25.09
CA ASP A 55 -30.34 18.03 25.87
C ASP A 55 -30.16 17.64 27.34
N GLU A 56 -31.10 16.89 27.93
CA GLU A 56 -30.99 16.42 29.32
C GLU A 56 -29.89 15.35 29.46
N ASP A 57 -29.80 14.43 28.49
CA ASP A 57 -28.76 13.41 28.44
C ASP A 57 -27.39 14.03 28.19
N ALA A 58 -27.32 15.01 27.28
CA ALA A 58 -26.11 15.79 27.02
C ALA A 58 -25.65 16.59 28.25
N ALA A 59 -26.58 17.23 28.97
CA ALA A 59 -26.28 17.98 30.20
C ALA A 59 -25.73 17.06 31.30
N LYS A 60 -26.33 15.88 31.51
CA LYS A 60 -25.83 14.91 32.50
C LYS A 60 -24.40 14.45 32.19
N LEU A 61 -24.11 14.17 30.92
CA LEU A 61 -22.76 13.81 30.51
C LEU A 61 -21.79 14.98 30.71
N SER A 62 -22.23 16.21 30.40
CA SER A 62 -21.45 17.42 30.64
C SER A 62 -21.11 17.65 32.12
N ASP A 63 -22.07 17.46 33.02
CA ASP A 63 -21.87 17.63 34.46
C ASP A 63 -20.88 16.61 35.03
N ILE A 64 -20.82 15.41 34.45
CA ILE A 64 -19.86 14.37 34.83
C ILE A 64 -18.44 14.73 34.37
N VAL A 65 -18.28 15.24 33.15
CA VAL A 65 -16.96 15.37 32.51
C VAL A 65 -16.30 16.72 32.75
N THR A 66 -17.05 17.81 32.65
CA THR A 66 -16.53 19.19 32.68
C THR A 66 -15.72 19.53 33.94
N PRO A 67 -16.04 19.03 35.15
CA PRO A 67 -15.23 19.29 36.34
C PRO A 67 -13.81 18.69 36.29
N HIS A 68 -13.58 17.71 35.42
CA HIS A 68 -12.37 16.90 35.37
C HIS A 68 -11.60 17.03 34.05
N LEU A 69 -12.19 17.68 33.05
CA LEU A 69 -11.60 17.93 31.74
C LEU A 69 -11.67 19.42 31.43
N ALA A 70 -10.52 20.11 31.49
CA ALA A 70 -10.48 21.56 31.40
C ALA A 70 -10.63 22.09 29.96
N VAL A 71 -10.04 21.41 28.97
CA VAL A 71 -10.01 21.81 27.56
C VAL A 71 -9.79 20.59 26.65
N GLY A 72 -10.09 20.74 25.37
CA GLY A 72 -9.79 19.77 24.32
C GLY A 72 -10.99 19.53 23.41
N TRP A 73 -10.71 19.34 22.12
CA TRP A 73 -11.68 18.97 21.10
C TRP A 73 -11.02 17.94 20.19
N TRP A 74 -11.60 16.76 20.12
CA TRP A 74 -11.07 15.63 19.38
C TRP A 74 -12.09 15.19 18.33
N GLU A 75 -11.56 14.82 17.17
CA GLU A 75 -12.32 14.30 16.04
C GLU A 75 -11.65 13.00 15.60
N HIS A 76 -12.42 11.92 15.58
CA HIS A 76 -11.95 10.57 15.23
C HIS A 76 -12.78 10.04 14.10
N ASP A 77 -12.13 9.61 13.03
CA ASP A 77 -12.78 8.83 11.98
C ASP A 77 -13.06 7.43 12.52
N LEU A 78 -14.34 7.03 12.54
CA LEU A 78 -14.78 5.71 12.97
C LEU A 78 -14.86 4.73 11.79
N GLY A 79 -14.68 5.18 10.55
CA GLY A 79 -15.00 4.42 9.35
C GLY A 79 -16.46 4.62 8.90
N HIS A 80 -16.82 4.07 7.73
CA HIS A 80 -18.17 4.17 7.14
C HIS A 80 -18.70 5.60 6.95
N GLY A 81 -17.80 6.59 6.84
CA GLY A 81 -18.17 8.00 6.73
C GLY A 81 -18.71 8.60 8.03
N LEU A 82 -18.48 7.94 9.17
CA LEU A 82 -18.87 8.39 10.50
C LEU A 82 -17.66 8.94 11.24
N MET A 83 -17.81 10.13 11.81
CA MET A 83 -16.80 10.80 12.62
C MET A 83 -17.33 11.04 14.02
N LEU A 84 -16.58 10.62 15.03
CA LEU A 84 -16.85 10.96 16.43
C LEU A 84 -16.16 12.28 16.77
N ALA A 85 -16.94 13.29 17.14
CA ALA A 85 -16.42 14.55 17.63
C ALA A 85 -16.80 14.74 19.10
N HIS A 86 -15.84 15.05 19.97
CA HIS A 86 -16.12 15.29 21.39
C HIS A 86 -15.14 16.24 22.06
N GLY A 87 -15.54 16.84 23.18
CA GLY A 87 -14.69 17.71 23.97
C GLY A 87 -15.42 18.91 24.57
N ILE A 88 -14.68 19.85 25.14
CA ILE A 88 -15.24 21.04 25.81
C ILE A 88 -15.48 22.15 24.78
N ARG A 89 -16.75 22.58 24.64
CA ARG A 89 -17.14 23.80 23.91
C ARG A 89 -18.13 24.62 24.73
N ASP A 90 -17.90 25.94 24.78
CA ASP A 90 -18.74 26.88 25.55
C ASP A 90 -18.90 26.49 27.03
N GLY A 91 -17.85 25.92 27.64
CA GLY A 91 -17.86 25.49 29.04
C GLY A 91 -18.71 24.24 29.31
N ARG A 92 -19.07 23.48 28.27
CA ARG A 92 -19.78 22.20 28.40
C ARG A 92 -19.08 21.13 27.60
N TYR A 93 -19.11 19.89 28.08
CA TYR A 93 -18.69 18.75 27.29
C TYR A 93 -19.76 18.42 26.24
N ARG A 94 -19.33 18.34 24.98
CA ARG A 94 -20.17 17.95 23.84
C ARG A 94 -19.62 16.67 23.24
N ILE A 95 -20.52 15.84 22.73
CA ILE A 95 -20.22 14.63 21.96
C ILE A 95 -21.24 14.54 20.83
N ALA A 96 -20.77 14.21 19.63
CA ALA A 96 -21.60 14.05 18.45
C ALA A 96 -21.00 12.98 17.54
N VAL A 97 -21.85 12.29 16.80
CA VAL A 97 -21.42 11.50 15.65
C VAL A 97 -21.87 12.25 14.40
N ILE A 98 -20.91 12.67 13.60
CA ILE A 98 -21.12 13.42 12.38
C ILE A 98 -20.90 12.46 11.22
N GLY A 99 -21.92 12.27 10.40
CA GLY A 99 -21.82 11.45 9.22
C GLY A 99 -23.09 11.58 8.41
N SER A 100 -22.95 11.67 7.10
CA SER A 100 -24.06 11.56 6.16
C SER A 100 -23.89 10.21 5.48
N SER A 101 -24.97 9.44 5.35
CA SER A 101 -25.00 8.24 4.51
C SER A 101 -24.86 8.57 3.01
N THR A 102 -24.24 9.70 2.67
CA THR A 102 -24.13 10.27 1.32
C THR A 102 -22.92 11.20 1.25
N ARG A 103 -21.71 10.64 1.32
CA ARG A 103 -20.54 11.32 0.75
C ARG A 103 -20.18 10.70 -0.61
N ARG A 104 -19.79 11.57 -1.54
CA ARG A 104 -19.19 11.22 -2.84
C ARG A 104 -18.06 10.22 -2.55
N ALA A 105 -18.17 9.02 -3.10
CA ALA A 105 -17.18 7.95 -2.96
C ALA A 105 -15.76 8.50 -3.17
N THR A 106 -14.85 8.20 -2.26
CA THR A 106 -13.41 8.41 -2.46
C THR A 106 -12.89 7.46 -3.55
N VAL A 107 -11.66 7.68 -4.05
CA VAL A 107 -11.01 6.70 -4.95
C VAL A 107 -10.99 5.29 -4.36
N PHE A 108 -10.81 5.19 -3.05
CA PHE A 108 -10.82 3.94 -2.30
C PHE A 108 -12.21 3.31 -2.29
N ASP A 109 -13.26 4.08 -2.01
CA ASP A 109 -14.64 3.59 -2.06
C ASP A 109 -15.02 3.18 -3.50
N ARG A 110 -14.54 3.90 -4.52
CA ARG A 110 -14.76 3.53 -5.93
C ARG A 110 -14.02 2.27 -6.34
N ALA A 111 -12.79 2.08 -5.86
CA ALA A 111 -11.98 0.92 -6.22
C ALA A 111 -12.48 -0.38 -5.57
N PHE A 112 -13.04 -0.29 -4.37
CA PHE A 112 -13.49 -1.45 -3.59
C PHE A 112 -14.99 -1.71 -3.71
N ASP A 113 -15.82 -0.66 -3.61
CA ASP A 113 -17.28 -0.78 -3.56
C ASP A 113 -17.95 -0.28 -4.86
N GLY A 114 -17.13 0.18 -5.82
CA GLY A 114 -17.59 0.64 -7.13
C GLY A 114 -17.91 -0.50 -8.09
N PRO A 115 -18.68 -0.22 -9.16
CA PRO A 115 -19.07 -1.21 -10.14
C PRO A 115 -17.93 -1.67 -11.07
N VAL A 116 -16.78 -0.98 -11.02
CA VAL A 116 -15.58 -1.29 -11.79
C VAL A 116 -14.42 -1.44 -10.82
N ILE A 117 -13.80 -2.62 -10.82
CA ILE A 117 -12.71 -2.95 -9.90
C ILE A 117 -11.38 -2.87 -10.66
N PRO A 118 -10.41 -2.05 -10.21
CA PRO A 118 -9.06 -2.04 -10.75
C PRO A 118 -8.24 -3.23 -10.23
N GLU A 119 -7.44 -3.83 -11.11
CA GLU A 119 -6.56 -4.97 -10.85
C GLU A 119 -5.14 -4.65 -11.36
N GLN A 120 -4.13 -5.02 -10.59
CA GLN A 120 -2.75 -4.94 -11.04
C GLN A 120 -2.51 -5.93 -12.16
N THR A 121 -1.82 -5.48 -13.20
CA THR A 121 -1.28 -6.38 -14.22
C THR A 121 0.19 -6.71 -13.90
N PRO A 122 0.78 -7.76 -14.50
CA PRO A 122 2.21 -8.03 -14.38
C PRO A 122 3.11 -6.88 -14.85
N HIS A 123 2.55 -5.88 -15.54
CA HIS A 123 3.25 -4.69 -15.98
C HIS A 123 2.93 -3.52 -15.03
N PRO A 124 3.91 -2.95 -14.30
CA PRO A 124 3.67 -2.00 -13.20
C PRO A 124 3.02 -0.68 -13.65
N ARG A 125 3.05 -0.38 -14.96
CA ARG A 125 2.40 0.82 -15.52
C ARG A 125 1.00 0.61 -16.04
N LYS A 126 0.48 -0.62 -15.97
CA LYS A 126 -0.81 -0.98 -16.56
C LYS A 126 -1.75 -1.49 -15.48
N VAL A 127 -2.93 -0.90 -15.44
CA VAL A 127 -4.02 -1.34 -14.57
C VAL A 127 -5.14 -1.87 -15.46
N LYS A 128 -5.68 -3.02 -15.07
CA LYS A 128 -6.84 -3.64 -15.69
C LYS A 128 -8.08 -3.22 -14.89
N PHE A 129 -9.15 -2.87 -15.56
CA PHE A 129 -10.43 -2.47 -14.99
C PHE A 129 -11.49 -3.45 -15.46
N ASN A 130 -12.11 -4.20 -14.54
CA ASN A 130 -13.21 -5.09 -14.88
C ASN A 130 -14.49 -4.26 -15.02
N VAL A 131 -15.06 -4.20 -16.23
CA VAL A 131 -16.21 -3.34 -16.56
C VAL A 131 -17.52 -4.14 -16.73
N GLY A 132 -17.43 -5.46 -16.60
CA GLY A 132 -18.53 -6.41 -16.78
C GLY A 132 -18.90 -6.58 -18.26
N GLY A 133 -19.81 -7.50 -18.55
CA GLY A 133 -20.23 -7.81 -19.92
C GLY A 133 -19.66 -9.13 -20.42
N ALA A 134 -19.72 -9.35 -21.74
CA ALA A 134 -19.22 -10.58 -22.36
C ALA A 134 -17.78 -10.40 -22.86
N ALA A 135 -16.93 -11.37 -22.55
CA ALA A 135 -15.55 -11.40 -23.01
C ALA A 135 -15.47 -11.37 -24.55
N ALA A 136 -14.55 -10.57 -25.07
CA ALA A 136 -14.28 -10.39 -26.49
C ALA A 136 -12.76 -10.33 -26.76
N PRO A 137 -12.31 -10.53 -28.02
CA PRO A 137 -10.91 -10.35 -28.37
C PRO A 137 -10.42 -8.93 -28.02
N GLY A 138 -9.27 -8.83 -27.36
CA GLY A 138 -8.68 -7.55 -26.96
C GLY A 138 -8.21 -6.73 -28.15
N VAL A 139 -8.73 -5.51 -28.29
CA VAL A 139 -8.29 -4.53 -29.29
C VAL A 139 -7.41 -3.49 -28.60
N TRP A 140 -6.18 -3.34 -29.06
CA TRP A 140 -5.24 -2.33 -28.54
C TRP A 140 -5.33 -1.05 -29.36
N HIS A 141 -5.30 0.08 -28.67
CA HIS A 141 -5.20 1.41 -29.23
C HIS A 141 -4.01 2.12 -28.58
N ARG A 142 -3.10 2.65 -29.39
CA ARG A 142 -1.92 3.37 -28.91
C ARG A 142 -1.99 4.84 -29.27
N ARG A 143 -1.39 5.68 -28.43
CA ARG A 143 -1.26 7.11 -28.71
C ARG A 143 -0.53 7.32 -30.04
N GLY A 144 -1.15 8.10 -30.93
CA GLY A 144 -0.63 8.39 -32.28
C GLY A 144 -1.21 7.52 -33.39
N GLU A 145 -2.04 6.53 -33.07
CA GLU A 145 -2.83 5.76 -34.05
C GLU A 145 -4.20 6.44 -34.31
N GLU A 146 -4.87 6.07 -35.40
CA GLU A 146 -6.26 6.46 -35.64
C GLU A 146 -7.16 5.67 -34.67
N ILE A 147 -7.95 6.37 -33.86
CA ILE A 147 -8.79 5.79 -32.80
C ILE A 147 -10.25 5.97 -33.18
N ASP A 148 -10.89 4.87 -33.61
CA ASP A 148 -12.31 4.87 -34.01
C ASP A 148 -13.28 4.75 -32.83
N ASP A 149 -12.82 4.25 -31.67
CA ASP A 149 -13.66 4.13 -30.47
C ASP A 149 -13.69 5.46 -29.70
N PRO A 150 -14.82 6.17 -29.64
CA PRO A 150 -14.90 7.49 -28.99
C PRO A 150 -14.64 7.41 -27.47
N ARG A 151 -14.89 6.26 -26.84
CA ARG A 151 -14.60 6.05 -25.42
C ARG A 151 -13.10 5.99 -25.18
N VAL A 152 -12.38 5.30 -26.07
CA VAL A 152 -10.93 5.22 -26.02
C VAL A 152 -10.30 6.57 -26.37
N ALA A 153 -10.86 7.28 -27.35
CA ALA A 153 -10.42 8.63 -27.69
C ALA A 153 -10.49 9.58 -26.48
N THR A 154 -11.58 9.51 -25.71
CA THR A 154 -11.77 10.30 -24.47
C THR A 154 -10.69 9.99 -23.43
N LEU A 155 -10.39 8.72 -23.18
CA LEU A 155 -9.28 8.34 -22.28
C LEU A 155 -7.91 8.84 -22.78
N MET A 156 -7.73 8.91 -24.10
CA MET A 156 -6.49 9.38 -24.73
C MET A 156 -6.34 10.91 -24.75
N GLU A 157 -7.35 11.68 -24.35
CA GLU A 157 -7.19 13.12 -24.12
C GLU A 157 -6.24 13.40 -22.95
N ASP A 158 -6.22 12.50 -21.96
CA ASP A 158 -5.23 12.52 -20.89
C ASP A 158 -3.86 12.16 -21.43
N LEU A 159 -2.96 13.15 -21.49
CA LEU A 159 -1.61 13.01 -22.04
C LEU A 159 -0.77 11.97 -21.32
N ASP A 160 -1.13 11.59 -20.09
CA ASP A 160 -0.43 10.56 -19.35
C ASP A 160 -0.78 9.15 -19.81
N VAL A 161 -1.92 8.94 -20.48
CA VAL A 161 -2.34 7.63 -20.99
C VAL A 161 -1.57 7.31 -22.27
N THR A 162 -0.92 6.14 -22.35
CA THR A 162 -0.10 5.75 -23.52
C THR A 162 -0.83 4.78 -24.44
N ASP A 163 -1.57 3.85 -23.85
CA ASP A 163 -2.22 2.75 -24.55
C ASP A 163 -3.45 2.27 -23.78
N VAL A 164 -4.50 1.91 -24.51
CA VAL A 164 -5.75 1.36 -23.96
C VAL A 164 -6.08 0.08 -24.71
N MET A 165 -6.41 -0.99 -23.98
CA MET A 165 -6.94 -2.22 -24.56
C MET A 165 -8.37 -2.45 -24.11
N VAL A 166 -9.27 -2.76 -25.04
CA VAL A 166 -10.67 -3.09 -24.75
C VAL A 166 -10.93 -4.55 -25.11
N ALA A 167 -11.41 -5.35 -24.16
CA ALA A 167 -11.65 -6.79 -24.33
C ALA A 167 -13.09 -7.21 -24.02
N GLY A 168 -14.05 -6.28 -24.09
CA GLY A 168 -15.46 -6.53 -23.84
C GLY A 168 -15.82 -6.47 -22.35
N ASP A 169 -15.26 -7.37 -21.55
CA ASP A 169 -15.52 -7.49 -20.10
C ASP A 169 -14.52 -6.73 -19.23
N PHE A 170 -13.38 -6.32 -19.79
CA PHE A 170 -12.41 -5.47 -19.12
C PHE A 170 -11.72 -4.48 -20.07
N VAL A 171 -11.13 -3.44 -19.47
CA VAL A 171 -10.32 -2.43 -20.14
C VAL A 171 -8.96 -2.38 -19.45
N THR A 172 -7.86 -2.33 -20.21
CA THR A 172 -6.52 -2.08 -19.64
C THR A 172 -6.07 -0.70 -20.06
N VAL A 173 -5.55 0.09 -19.12
CA VAL A 173 -5.00 1.42 -19.39
C VAL A 173 -3.53 1.42 -18.98
N GLY A 174 -2.66 1.96 -19.83
CA GLY A 174 -1.24 2.17 -19.57
C GLY A 174 -0.91 3.64 -19.40
N LEU A 175 0.00 3.96 -18.46
CA LEU A 175 0.49 5.32 -18.21
C LEU A 175 1.96 5.50 -18.62
N GLN A 176 2.32 6.73 -19.02
CA GLN A 176 3.67 7.14 -19.40
C GLN A 176 4.66 7.13 -18.24
N ARG A 177 5.98 7.24 -18.54
CA ARG A 177 7.07 7.10 -17.55
C ARG A 177 6.97 8.03 -16.33
N ALA A 178 6.56 9.26 -16.58
CA ALA A 178 6.52 10.32 -15.58
C ALA A 178 5.26 10.32 -14.70
N ALA A 179 4.23 9.53 -15.05
CA ALA A 179 2.97 9.50 -14.32
C ALA A 179 2.91 8.30 -13.35
N ALA A 180 2.30 8.54 -12.20
CA ALA A 180 2.10 7.59 -11.11
C ALA A 180 0.62 7.20 -11.00
N TRP A 181 0.34 5.92 -10.72
CA TRP A 181 -1.05 5.45 -10.59
C TRP A 181 -1.70 5.99 -9.33
N GLU A 182 -0.91 6.28 -8.29
CA GLU A 182 -1.33 6.89 -7.04
C GLU A 182 -2.06 8.22 -7.26
N ASP A 183 -1.62 9.00 -8.24
CA ASP A 183 -2.18 10.32 -8.55
C ASP A 183 -3.32 10.25 -9.56
N ARG A 184 -3.25 9.33 -10.54
CA ARG A 184 -4.18 9.29 -11.68
C ARG A 184 -5.31 8.26 -11.54
N LEU A 185 -5.22 7.31 -10.60
CA LEU A 185 -6.18 6.21 -10.49
C LEU A 185 -7.61 6.71 -10.32
N ASP A 186 -7.82 7.77 -9.55
CA ASP A 186 -9.17 8.26 -9.27
C ASP A 186 -9.88 8.78 -10.52
N GLU A 187 -9.19 9.64 -11.27
CA GLU A 187 -9.70 10.24 -12.50
C GLU A 187 -9.91 9.17 -13.56
N VAL A 188 -8.92 8.30 -13.76
CA VAL A 188 -9.00 7.21 -14.75
C VAL A 188 -10.11 6.23 -14.39
N LEU A 189 -10.23 5.83 -13.12
CA LEU A 189 -11.27 4.91 -12.67
C LEU A 189 -12.66 5.52 -12.86
N ALA A 190 -12.84 6.80 -12.56
CA ALA A 190 -14.11 7.51 -12.78
C ALA A 190 -14.47 7.53 -14.27
N THR A 191 -13.53 7.89 -15.14
CA THR A 191 -13.74 7.93 -16.60
C THR A 191 -14.00 6.53 -17.17
N VAL A 192 -13.26 5.50 -16.74
CA VAL A 192 -13.49 4.12 -17.17
C VAL A 192 -14.87 3.64 -16.73
N THR A 193 -15.27 3.95 -15.50
CA THR A 193 -16.59 3.60 -14.98
C THR A 193 -17.71 4.25 -15.78
N GLU A 194 -17.57 5.54 -16.11
CA GLU A 194 -18.56 6.26 -16.89
C GLU A 194 -18.69 5.72 -18.32
N LEU A 195 -17.56 5.40 -18.97
CA LEU A 195 -17.55 5.10 -20.40
C LEU A 195 -17.73 3.62 -20.74
N PHE A 196 -17.29 2.71 -19.87
CA PHE A 196 -17.16 1.29 -20.21
C PHE A 196 -18.00 0.36 -19.34
N TRP A 197 -18.52 0.82 -18.19
CA TRP A 197 -19.33 -0.05 -17.33
C TRP A 197 -20.62 -0.48 -18.03
N SER A 198 -20.85 -1.80 -18.04
CA SER A 198 -21.97 -2.43 -18.75
C SER A 198 -23.30 -2.47 -17.97
N GLY A 199 -23.32 -1.99 -16.72
CA GLY A 199 -24.49 -2.08 -15.84
C GLY A 199 -24.68 -3.44 -15.16
N ALA A 200 -23.86 -4.44 -15.50
CA ALA A 200 -23.80 -5.71 -14.79
C ALA A 200 -23.03 -5.52 -13.47
N GLY A 201 -23.56 -6.09 -12.38
CA GLY A 201 -22.90 -6.03 -11.07
C GLY A 201 -21.49 -6.61 -11.13
N SER A 202 -20.54 -5.91 -10.51
CA SER A 202 -19.18 -6.41 -10.34
C SER A 202 -19.22 -7.73 -9.57
N THR A 203 -18.31 -8.63 -9.90
CA THR A 203 -18.05 -9.79 -9.06
C THR A 203 -17.55 -9.27 -7.72
N GLU A 204 -18.19 -9.65 -6.60
CA GLU A 204 -17.76 -9.21 -5.26
C GLU A 204 -16.25 -9.45 -5.10
N PRO A 205 -15.50 -8.46 -4.62
CA PRO A 205 -14.07 -8.62 -4.42
C PRO A 205 -13.83 -9.78 -3.44
N ALA A 206 -12.79 -10.58 -3.71
CA ALA A 206 -12.49 -11.77 -2.90
C ALA A 206 -12.15 -11.45 -1.43
N ARG A 207 -11.88 -10.18 -1.11
CA ARG A 207 -11.60 -9.66 0.23
C ARG A 207 -12.30 -8.32 0.40
N THR A 208 -12.87 -8.09 1.58
CA THR A 208 -13.56 -6.83 1.88
C THR A 208 -12.57 -5.73 2.24
N ARG A 209 -13.03 -4.48 2.13
CA ARG A 209 -12.30 -3.30 2.60
C ARG A 209 -11.85 -3.44 4.06
N GLU A 210 -12.74 -3.92 4.92
CA GLU A 210 -12.48 -4.11 6.35
C GLU A 210 -11.39 -5.15 6.60
N GLU A 211 -11.40 -6.27 5.88
CA GLU A 211 -10.37 -7.30 6.00
C GLU A 211 -8.97 -6.77 5.67
N LEU A 212 -8.86 -5.90 4.67
CA LEU A 212 -7.60 -5.29 4.28
C LEU A 212 -7.16 -4.17 5.23
N LEU A 213 -8.11 -3.40 5.79
CA LEU A 213 -7.83 -2.40 6.80
C LEU A 213 -7.41 -3.03 8.14
N ASP A 214 -8.00 -4.17 8.51
CA ASP A 214 -7.60 -4.94 9.68
C ASP A 214 -6.20 -5.55 9.47
N GLU A 215 -5.90 -6.07 8.27
CA GLU A 215 -4.56 -6.53 7.89
C GLU A 215 -3.54 -5.38 7.96
N ALA A 216 -3.90 -4.19 7.46
CA ALA A 216 -3.06 -2.99 7.55
C ALA A 216 -2.91 -2.47 9.00
N GLY A 217 -3.97 -2.54 9.80
CA GLY A 217 -3.97 -2.17 11.22
C GLY A 217 -3.09 -3.09 12.07
N HIS A 218 -2.95 -4.36 11.68
CA HIS A 218 -1.98 -5.27 12.28
C HIS A 218 -0.52 -4.85 12.05
N LEU A 219 -0.20 -4.02 11.05
CA LEU A 219 1.14 -3.45 10.86
C LEU A 219 1.49 -2.40 11.93
N ALA A 220 0.51 -1.82 12.62
CA ALA A 220 0.72 -0.80 13.66
C ALA A 220 1.28 -1.38 14.98
N SER A 221 1.09 -2.68 15.22
CA SER A 221 1.92 -3.43 16.17
C SER A 221 3.15 -3.87 15.40
N GLY A 222 4.28 -3.17 15.57
CA GLY A 222 5.45 -3.20 14.67
C GLY A 222 5.72 -4.54 13.99
N PRO A 223 6.19 -4.51 12.72
CA PRO A 223 6.08 -5.61 11.76
C PRO A 223 6.51 -6.93 12.39
N ALA A 224 5.55 -7.77 12.75
CA ALA A 224 5.82 -9.03 13.43
C ALA A 224 6.29 -10.08 12.42
N ARG A 225 5.84 -9.96 11.16
CA ARG A 225 6.17 -10.88 10.07
C ARG A 225 7.20 -10.28 9.12
N ALA A 226 7.87 -11.12 8.35
CA ALA A 226 8.86 -10.66 7.37
C ALA A 226 8.19 -9.96 6.18
N GLU A 227 6.97 -10.39 5.85
CA GLU A 227 6.15 -9.90 4.76
C GLU A 227 5.75 -8.42 4.96
N ASP A 228 5.51 -8.02 6.21
CA ASP A 228 5.16 -6.66 6.62
C ASP A 228 6.25 -5.63 6.22
N LEU A 229 7.52 -6.04 6.22
CA LEU A 229 8.66 -5.18 5.88
C LEU A 229 8.68 -4.81 4.39
N HIS A 230 8.02 -5.59 3.52
CA HIS A 230 7.95 -5.30 2.08
C HIS A 230 6.97 -4.17 1.75
N LEU A 231 6.08 -3.82 2.69
CA LEU A 231 5.07 -2.77 2.53
C LEU A 231 5.57 -1.41 3.04
N MET A 232 6.76 -1.37 3.64
CA MET A 232 7.31 -0.16 4.23
C MET A 232 7.94 0.74 3.18
N ASP A 233 7.65 2.03 3.29
CA ASP A 233 8.39 3.07 2.57
C ASP A 233 9.81 3.21 3.17
N PRO A 234 10.89 2.85 2.44
CA PRO A 234 12.25 2.93 2.97
C PRO A 234 12.72 4.36 3.21
N ASP A 235 12.08 5.38 2.63
CA ASP A 235 12.46 6.78 2.76
C ASP A 235 11.71 7.51 3.87
N HIS A 236 10.63 6.93 4.42
CA HIS A 236 9.99 7.43 5.63
C HIS A 236 10.88 7.16 6.88
N PRO A 237 11.19 8.16 7.72
CA PRO A 237 12.14 8.02 8.83
C PRO A 237 11.85 6.87 9.82
N ASP A 238 10.59 6.69 10.19
CA ASP A 238 10.19 5.65 11.14
C ASP A 238 10.31 4.24 10.53
N HIS A 239 9.91 4.10 9.26
CA HIS A 239 10.04 2.85 8.51
C HIS A 239 11.51 2.52 8.26
N ARG A 240 12.32 3.52 7.88
CA ARG A 240 13.77 3.37 7.69
C ARG A 240 14.43 2.83 8.95
N THR A 241 14.05 3.34 10.13
CA THR A 241 14.56 2.86 11.41
C THR A 241 14.23 1.38 11.62
N LEU A 242 12.96 0.99 11.43
CA LEU A 242 12.52 -0.40 11.59
C LEU A 242 13.19 -1.36 10.58
N LEU A 243 13.36 -0.93 9.33
CA LEU A 243 14.03 -1.70 8.29
C LEU A 243 15.52 -1.89 8.61
N VAL A 244 16.20 -0.85 9.07
CA VAL A 244 17.62 -0.95 9.50
C VAL A 244 17.77 -1.89 10.69
N GLU A 245 16.88 -1.84 11.67
CA GLU A 245 16.86 -2.80 12.78
C GLU A 245 16.64 -4.23 12.30
N ALA A 246 15.74 -4.41 11.32
CA ALA A 246 15.43 -5.72 10.76
C ALA A 246 16.61 -6.38 10.00
N LEU A 247 17.61 -5.60 9.54
CA LEU A 247 18.87 -6.16 9.02
C LEU A 247 19.64 -6.95 10.08
N GLY A 248 19.43 -6.67 11.37
CA GLY A 248 20.04 -7.39 12.50
C GLY A 248 19.23 -8.58 13.02
N SER A 249 18.07 -8.88 12.45
CA SER A 249 17.16 -9.93 12.92
C SER A 249 17.78 -11.32 12.87
N ASP A 250 17.44 -12.19 13.84
CA ASP A 250 17.81 -13.61 13.80
C ASP A 250 17.15 -14.36 12.64
N ASP A 251 15.93 -13.98 12.27
CA ASP A 251 15.20 -14.57 11.14
C ASP A 251 15.77 -14.07 9.80
N PRO A 252 16.36 -14.96 8.96
CA PRO A 252 16.87 -14.59 7.65
C PRO A 252 15.79 -14.09 6.68
N ARG A 253 14.51 -14.41 6.88
CA ARG A 253 13.42 -13.89 6.04
C ARG A 253 13.20 -12.40 6.28
N ARG A 254 13.24 -11.96 7.54
CA ARG A 254 13.16 -10.54 7.91
C ARG A 254 14.36 -9.76 7.38
N ARG A 255 15.58 -10.30 7.54
CA ARG A 255 16.79 -9.68 6.97
C ARG A 255 16.69 -9.55 5.44
N ARG A 256 16.23 -10.60 4.76
CA ARG A 256 15.99 -10.57 3.30
C ARG A 256 15.01 -9.46 2.93
N ALA A 257 13.88 -9.38 3.64
CA ALA A 257 12.86 -8.38 3.35
C ALA A 257 13.39 -6.96 3.55
N ALA A 258 14.09 -6.72 4.66
CA ALA A 258 14.74 -5.44 4.93
C ALA A 258 15.75 -5.03 3.86
N VAL A 259 16.62 -5.95 3.40
CA VAL A 259 17.58 -5.69 2.32
C VAL A 259 16.86 -5.27 1.04
N VAL A 260 15.84 -6.03 0.62
CA VAL A 260 15.10 -5.75 -0.61
C VAL A 260 14.36 -4.42 -0.51
N THR A 261 13.69 -4.15 0.60
CA THR A 261 12.93 -2.90 0.76
C THR A 261 13.86 -1.68 0.82
N LEU A 262 14.97 -1.74 1.58
CA LEU A 262 15.92 -0.63 1.64
C LEU A 262 16.65 -0.39 0.31
N ALA A 263 16.80 -1.41 -0.53
CA ALA A 263 17.35 -1.25 -1.88
C ALA A 263 16.46 -0.41 -2.81
N LEU A 264 15.18 -0.24 -2.49
CA LEU A 264 14.24 0.60 -3.23
C LEU A 264 14.29 2.09 -2.82
N SER A 265 15.10 2.43 -1.81
CA SER A 265 15.27 3.81 -1.34
C SER A 265 15.72 4.74 -2.48
N GLY A 266 15.12 5.92 -2.56
CA GLY A 266 15.58 6.98 -3.47
C GLY A 266 16.97 7.54 -3.08
N GLU A 267 17.42 7.29 -1.86
CA GLU A 267 18.76 7.62 -1.38
C GLU A 267 19.77 6.52 -1.76
N VAL A 268 20.57 6.78 -2.79
CA VAL A 268 21.56 5.85 -3.34
C VAL A 268 22.49 5.26 -2.28
N GLU A 269 22.93 6.04 -1.31
CA GLU A 269 23.82 5.56 -0.24
C GLU A 269 23.12 4.58 0.71
N VAL A 270 21.82 4.74 0.96
CA VAL A 270 21.05 3.79 1.78
C VAL A 270 20.86 2.48 1.03
N ALA A 271 20.45 2.55 -0.24
CA ALA A 271 20.31 1.37 -1.09
C ALA A 271 21.64 0.60 -1.17
N LYS A 272 22.75 1.29 -1.43
CA LYS A 272 24.11 0.70 -1.43
C LYS A 272 24.46 0.04 -0.12
N ALA A 273 24.24 0.72 1.01
CA ALA A 273 24.57 0.17 2.33
C ALA A 273 23.78 -1.12 2.62
N ALA A 274 22.48 -1.14 2.28
CA ALA A 274 21.62 -2.30 2.47
C ALA A 274 22.06 -3.49 1.61
N LEU A 275 22.35 -3.26 0.33
CA LEU A 275 22.79 -4.31 -0.61
C LEU A 275 24.15 -4.89 -0.23
N VAL A 276 25.11 -4.04 0.14
CA VAL A 276 26.42 -4.48 0.64
C VAL A 276 26.29 -5.28 1.93
N THR A 277 25.41 -4.86 2.84
CA THR A 277 25.12 -5.59 4.08
C THR A 277 24.50 -6.95 3.78
N GLY A 278 23.48 -6.99 2.92
CA GLY A 278 22.80 -8.22 2.53
C GLY A 278 23.70 -9.23 1.82
N TYR A 279 24.63 -8.75 0.98
CA TYR A 279 25.60 -9.63 0.32
C TYR A 279 26.63 -10.23 1.29
N ARG A 280 26.90 -9.59 2.43
CA ARG A 280 27.75 -10.16 3.49
C ARG A 280 27.01 -11.09 4.46
N ASP A 281 25.73 -11.36 4.22
CA ASP A 281 24.93 -12.18 5.11
C ASP A 281 25.36 -13.65 5.10
N ARG A 282 25.30 -14.29 6.27
CA ARG A 282 25.54 -15.73 6.43
C ARG A 282 24.54 -16.62 5.67
N SER A 283 23.34 -16.11 5.42
CA SER A 283 22.26 -16.84 4.77
C SER A 283 22.27 -16.65 3.27
N ARG A 284 22.39 -17.76 2.54
CA ARG A 284 22.34 -17.82 1.08
C ARG A 284 21.12 -17.10 0.49
N ILE A 285 19.95 -17.17 1.14
CA ILE A 285 18.74 -16.51 0.63
C ILE A 285 18.80 -14.98 0.73
N VAL A 286 19.54 -14.43 1.69
CA VAL A 286 19.72 -12.98 1.85
C VAL A 286 20.76 -12.48 0.86
N ARG A 287 21.88 -13.20 0.71
CA ARG A 287 22.91 -12.86 -0.30
C ARG A 287 22.34 -12.83 -1.71
N ARG A 288 21.56 -13.85 -2.09
CA ARG A 288 20.88 -13.89 -3.39
C ARG A 288 20.00 -12.67 -3.60
N ALA A 289 19.16 -12.34 -2.62
CA ALA A 289 18.25 -11.20 -2.71
C ALA A 289 19.01 -9.87 -2.87
N ALA A 290 20.16 -9.72 -2.21
CA ALA A 290 21.01 -8.55 -2.38
C ALA A 290 21.58 -8.47 -3.81
N VAL A 291 22.07 -9.59 -4.37
CA VAL A 291 22.61 -9.60 -5.75
C VAL A 291 21.50 -9.38 -6.78
N ASP A 292 20.33 -10.01 -6.60
CA ASP A 292 19.17 -9.84 -7.47
C ASP A 292 18.69 -8.37 -7.44
N ALA A 293 18.49 -7.80 -6.25
CA ALA A 293 18.05 -6.41 -6.11
C ALA A 293 19.10 -5.42 -6.66
N ALA A 294 20.40 -5.64 -6.44
CA ALA A 294 21.44 -4.80 -7.03
C ALA A 294 21.43 -4.88 -8.57
N ALA A 295 21.22 -6.07 -9.14
CA ALA A 295 21.19 -6.27 -10.59
C ALA A 295 19.98 -5.58 -11.23
N ASP A 296 18.83 -5.58 -10.56
CA ASP A 296 17.61 -4.92 -11.04
C ASP A 296 17.73 -3.39 -11.08
N LEU A 297 18.70 -2.81 -10.36
CA LEU A 297 19.03 -1.38 -10.43
C LEU A 297 19.88 -1.01 -11.65
N GLU A 298 20.45 -1.98 -12.36
CA GLU A 298 21.22 -1.81 -13.60
C GLU A 298 22.29 -0.69 -13.54
N SER A 299 22.85 -0.43 -12.36
CA SER A 299 23.81 0.66 -12.13
C SER A 299 25.24 0.16 -12.04
N GLU A 300 26.13 0.85 -12.74
CA GLU A 300 27.59 0.63 -12.72
C GLU A 300 28.18 0.72 -11.31
N ASP A 301 27.55 1.48 -10.42
CA ASP A 301 27.98 1.64 -9.03
C ASP A 301 27.99 0.31 -8.25
N TYR A 302 27.22 -0.69 -8.69
CA TYR A 302 27.15 -2.01 -8.07
C TYR A 302 28.15 -3.01 -8.67
N ARG A 303 28.94 -2.61 -9.68
CA ARG A 303 29.97 -3.48 -10.25
C ARG A 303 30.85 -4.15 -9.19
N PRO A 304 31.39 -3.46 -8.16
CA PRO A 304 32.23 -4.12 -7.15
C PRO A 304 31.51 -5.26 -6.41
N LEU A 305 30.20 -5.13 -6.19
CA LEU A 305 29.38 -6.17 -5.56
C LEU A 305 29.23 -7.37 -6.48
N PHE A 306 28.87 -7.16 -7.75
CA PHE A 306 28.77 -8.27 -8.71
C PHE A 306 30.10 -8.97 -8.91
N GLU A 307 31.16 -8.19 -9.00
CA GLU A 307 32.52 -8.68 -9.05
C GLU A 307 32.81 -9.58 -7.86
N GLN A 308 32.53 -9.14 -6.63
CA GLN A 308 32.70 -10.01 -5.46
C GLN A 308 31.82 -11.28 -5.53
N ALA A 309 30.59 -11.16 -6.03
CA ALA A 309 29.64 -12.25 -6.20
C ALA A 309 30.04 -13.33 -7.24
N LEU A 310 31.03 -13.07 -8.10
CA LEU A 310 31.62 -14.08 -8.98
C LEU A 310 32.32 -15.21 -8.20
N ASP A 311 32.72 -14.97 -6.95
CA ASP A 311 33.41 -15.94 -6.10
C ASP A 311 32.51 -16.52 -4.98
N ASP A 312 31.18 -16.29 -5.05
CA ASP A 312 30.24 -16.82 -4.03
C ASP A 312 30.18 -18.35 -4.04
N ASP A 313 30.00 -18.97 -2.88
CA ASP A 313 29.84 -20.43 -2.76
C ASP A 313 28.55 -20.94 -3.42
N ASP A 314 27.54 -20.08 -3.58
CA ASP A 314 26.30 -20.39 -4.26
C ASP A 314 26.33 -20.10 -5.77
N ALA A 315 26.20 -21.16 -6.57
CA ALA A 315 26.25 -21.07 -8.03
C ALA A 315 25.18 -20.16 -8.67
N TRP A 316 24.00 -19.99 -8.04
CA TRP A 316 23.00 -19.03 -8.54
C TRP A 316 23.49 -17.60 -8.41
N THR A 317 24.09 -17.27 -7.27
CA THR A 317 24.66 -15.95 -7.00
C THR A 317 25.78 -15.64 -8.01
N ARG A 318 26.69 -16.60 -8.25
CA ARG A 318 27.71 -16.47 -9.30
C ARG A 318 27.10 -16.27 -10.68
N TRP A 319 26.09 -17.05 -11.04
CA TRP A 319 25.39 -16.92 -12.34
C TRP A 319 24.73 -15.55 -12.49
N ARG A 320 24.02 -15.07 -11.46
CA ARG A 320 23.38 -13.75 -11.50
C ARG A 320 24.41 -12.64 -11.61
N ALA A 321 25.55 -12.75 -10.93
CA ALA A 321 26.66 -11.81 -11.04
C ALA A 321 27.23 -11.74 -12.47
N VAL A 322 27.46 -12.88 -13.12
CA VAL A 322 27.90 -12.93 -14.52
C VAL A 322 26.91 -12.19 -15.42
N ARG A 323 25.62 -12.44 -15.22
CA ARG A 323 24.55 -11.80 -15.99
C ARG A 323 24.45 -10.31 -15.72
N ALA A 324 24.50 -9.88 -14.46
CA ALA A 324 24.42 -8.47 -14.07
C ALA A 324 25.59 -7.67 -14.64
N ILE A 325 26.81 -8.23 -14.61
CA ILE A 325 27.98 -7.60 -15.24
C ILE A 325 27.80 -7.50 -16.77
N ALA A 326 27.17 -8.50 -17.40
CA ALA A 326 26.86 -8.42 -18.82
C ALA A 326 25.82 -7.32 -19.14
N GLU A 327 24.82 -7.15 -18.27
CA GLU A 327 23.75 -6.15 -18.38
C GLU A 327 24.29 -4.71 -18.24
N ILE A 328 25.19 -4.45 -17.28
CA ILE A 328 25.87 -3.13 -17.13
C ILE A 328 27.06 -2.95 -18.09
N GLY A 329 27.44 -4.01 -18.81
CA GLY A 329 28.61 -4.07 -19.70
C GLY A 329 29.86 -4.68 -19.05
N ILE A 330 30.56 -5.55 -19.78
CA ILE A 330 31.69 -6.33 -19.24
C ILE A 330 32.83 -5.44 -18.73
N GLY A 331 33.20 -4.41 -19.51
CA GLY A 331 34.16 -3.37 -19.14
C GLY A 331 35.39 -3.89 -18.37
N PRO A 332 35.69 -3.34 -17.18
CA PRO A 332 36.86 -3.75 -16.39
C PRO A 332 36.74 -5.16 -15.78
N SER A 333 35.54 -5.75 -15.71
CA SER A 333 35.32 -7.08 -15.14
C SER A 333 35.67 -8.22 -16.10
N ARG A 334 36.14 -7.90 -17.32
CA ARG A 334 36.45 -8.86 -18.39
C ARG A 334 37.32 -10.02 -17.93
N ASP A 335 38.44 -9.73 -17.29
CA ASP A 335 39.41 -10.77 -16.89
C ASP A 335 38.83 -11.70 -15.83
N ARG A 336 37.95 -11.18 -14.96
CA ARG A 336 37.26 -11.99 -13.95
C ARG A 336 36.18 -12.86 -14.59
N LEU A 337 35.42 -12.32 -15.53
CA LEU A 337 34.40 -13.08 -16.26
C LEU A 337 34.97 -14.22 -17.11
N VAL A 338 36.21 -14.09 -17.60
CA VAL A 338 36.89 -15.19 -18.30
C VAL A 338 37.04 -16.42 -17.39
N LEU A 339 37.29 -16.21 -16.09
CA LEU A 339 37.41 -17.32 -15.13
C LEU A 339 36.07 -18.05 -14.94
N SER A 340 34.94 -17.34 -15.01
CA SER A 340 33.59 -17.93 -14.92
C SER A 340 33.27 -18.89 -16.07
N ALA A 341 33.99 -18.84 -17.19
CA ALA A 341 33.85 -19.84 -18.26
C ALA A 341 34.32 -21.25 -17.85
N ALA A 342 35.13 -21.34 -16.78
CA ALA A 342 35.61 -22.59 -16.19
C ALA A 342 34.91 -22.95 -14.86
N ASP A 343 33.84 -22.25 -14.50
CA ASP A 343 33.05 -22.52 -13.29
C ASP A 343 32.58 -23.97 -13.22
N GLU A 344 32.39 -24.53 -12.01
CA GLU A 344 31.86 -25.89 -11.82
C GLU A 344 30.39 -26.03 -12.25
N ASP A 345 29.57 -24.97 -12.14
CA ASP A 345 28.16 -24.98 -12.50
C ASP A 345 27.97 -24.65 -13.99
N PHE A 346 27.21 -25.50 -14.68
CA PHE A 346 26.94 -25.36 -16.10
C PHE A 346 26.29 -24.02 -16.47
N ARG A 347 25.38 -23.49 -15.63
CA ARG A 347 24.68 -22.24 -15.92
C ARG A 347 25.63 -21.05 -15.89
N VAL A 348 26.56 -21.03 -14.94
CA VAL A 348 27.58 -19.99 -14.84
C VAL A 348 28.46 -20.00 -16.09
N ARG A 349 28.98 -21.18 -16.47
CA ARG A 349 29.78 -21.33 -17.71
C ARG A 349 29.00 -20.92 -18.95
N PHE A 350 27.74 -21.36 -19.05
CA PHE A 350 26.88 -21.06 -20.19
C PHE A 350 26.62 -19.56 -20.32
N GLU A 351 26.31 -18.88 -19.21
CA GLU A 351 26.09 -17.43 -19.22
C GLU A 351 27.36 -16.68 -19.56
N ALA A 352 28.51 -17.05 -18.98
CA ALA A 352 29.79 -16.42 -19.31
C ALA A 352 30.11 -16.54 -20.82
N ALA A 353 29.92 -17.72 -21.40
CA ALA A 353 30.09 -17.95 -22.84
C ALA A 353 29.05 -17.20 -23.69
N ALA A 354 27.81 -17.04 -23.21
CA ALA A 354 26.77 -16.26 -23.88
C ALA A 354 27.10 -14.77 -23.86
N THR A 355 27.56 -14.25 -22.73
CA THR A 355 28.02 -12.87 -22.53
C THR A 355 29.12 -12.50 -23.52
N PHE A 356 30.19 -13.30 -23.66
CA PHE A 356 31.25 -13.03 -24.64
C PHE A 356 30.82 -13.19 -26.11
N ARG A 357 29.75 -13.93 -26.41
CA ARG A 357 29.19 -14.01 -27.77
C ARG A 357 28.43 -12.75 -28.15
N ARG A 358 27.79 -12.08 -27.19
CA ARG A 358 26.99 -10.86 -27.40
C ARG A 358 27.84 -9.61 -27.62
N GLU A 359 29.13 -9.62 -27.25
CA GLU A 359 30.08 -8.53 -27.51
C GLU A 359 30.61 -8.47 -28.96
N ARG A 360 30.35 -9.49 -29.78
CA ARG A 360 30.70 -9.49 -31.22
C ARG A 360 29.57 -8.93 -32.04
#